data_AF-A0A378BAH4-F1
#
_entry.id   AF-A0A378BAH4-F1
#
_cell.length_a   1.000
_cell.length_b   1.000
_cell.length_c   1.000
_cell.angle_alpha   90.00
_cell.angle_beta   90.00
_cell.angle_gamma   90.00
#
_symmetry.space_group_name_H-M   'P 1'
#
loop_
_entity.id
_entity.type
_entity.pdbx_description
1 polymer ?
#
loop_
_entity_poly.entity_id
_entity_poly.type
_entity_poly.pdbx_seq_one_letter_code
_entity_poly.pdbx_strand_id
1 'polypeptide(L)'
;MPPDAERDAIVSMLAARPEAEYQLARKPERLAAILARTRQNGYGENFRGWRQEEKIASIAVPVCSQQRVIGCLNLVYIASAMTIEQAAQKHLPALQRVARQIEARMEDEEVWYEMP
;
A
#
# COMPACT_ATOMS: atom_id res chain seq x y z
N MET A 1 -2.66 -5.97 -7.55
CA MET A 1 -3.72 -5.05 -7.07
C MET A 1 -5.01 -5.85 -6.97
N PRO A 2 -5.93 -5.56 -6.03
CA PRO A 2 -7.24 -6.21 -6.05
C PRO A 2 -7.93 -6.01 -7.40
N PRO A 3 -8.80 -6.95 -7.84
CA PRO A 3 -9.62 -6.79 -9.02
C PRO A 3 -10.41 -5.47 -9.00
N ASP A 4 -10.68 -4.89 -10.18
CA ASP A 4 -11.33 -3.58 -10.28
C ASP A 4 -12.70 -3.53 -9.57
N ALA A 5 -13.48 -4.62 -9.62
CA ALA A 5 -14.77 -4.72 -8.94
C ALA A 5 -14.66 -4.65 -7.40
N GLU A 6 -13.64 -5.30 -6.80
CA GLU A 6 -13.43 -5.28 -5.35
C GLU A 6 -13.02 -3.88 -4.89
N ARG A 7 -12.10 -3.25 -5.63
CA ARG A 7 -11.68 -1.87 -5.38
C ARG A 7 -12.87 -0.92 -5.44
N ASP A 8 -13.70 -1.01 -6.47
CA ASP A 8 -14.81 -0.09 -6.68
C ASP A 8 -15.86 -0.25 -5.56
N ALA A 9 -16.11 -1.47 -5.07
CA ALA A 9 -16.96 -1.71 -3.91
C ALA A 9 -16.41 -1.05 -2.64
N ILE A 10 -15.11 -1.18 -2.36
CA ILE A 10 -14.45 -0.54 -1.21
C ILE A 10 -14.53 0.98 -1.32
N VAL A 11 -14.22 1.54 -2.50
CA VAL A 11 -14.26 2.99 -2.73
C VAL A 11 -15.67 3.52 -2.56
N SER A 12 -16.69 2.83 -3.09
CA SER A 12 -18.09 3.21 -2.92
C SER A 12 -18.51 3.20 -1.45
N MET A 13 -18.12 2.17 -0.69
CA MET A 13 -18.40 2.08 0.75
C MET A 13 -17.76 3.23 1.52
N LEU A 14 -16.50 3.58 1.21
CA LEU A 14 -15.80 4.69 1.87
C LEU A 14 -16.36 6.05 1.44
N ALA A 15 -16.77 6.21 0.18
CA ALA A 15 -17.32 7.46 -0.34
C ALA A 15 -18.66 7.84 0.30
N ALA A 16 -19.43 6.85 0.77
CA ALA A 16 -20.69 7.06 1.49
C ALA A 16 -20.51 7.68 2.89
N ARG A 17 -19.28 7.70 3.43
CA ARG A 17 -18.98 8.19 4.76
C ARG A 17 -18.63 9.70 4.76
N PRO A 18 -19.27 10.53 5.60
CA PRO A 18 -19.10 11.99 5.52
C PRO A 18 -17.75 12.49 6.06
N GLU A 19 -17.08 11.73 6.92
CA GLU A 19 -15.88 12.14 7.67
C GLU A 19 -14.71 12.53 6.75
N ALA A 20 -13.86 13.44 7.24
CA ALA A 20 -12.74 13.97 6.48
C ALA A 20 -11.72 12.89 6.09
N GLU A 21 -11.58 11.85 6.91
CA GLU A 21 -10.70 10.70 6.68
C GLU A 21 -11.04 9.94 5.38
N TYR A 22 -12.31 9.94 4.98
CA TYR A 22 -12.78 9.26 3.77
C TYR A 22 -12.88 10.17 2.54
N GLN A 23 -12.41 11.42 2.64
CA GLN A 23 -12.53 12.39 1.54
C GLN A 23 -11.87 11.90 0.23
N LEU A 24 -10.80 11.11 0.30
CA LEU A 24 -10.11 10.61 -0.89
C LEU A 24 -11.02 9.71 -1.75
N ALA A 25 -11.90 8.92 -1.13
CA ALA A 25 -12.84 8.06 -1.85
C ALA A 25 -13.87 8.84 -2.69
N ARG A 26 -14.12 10.11 -2.35
CA ARG A 26 -15.00 11.03 -3.08
C ARG A 26 -14.26 11.84 -4.18
N LYS A 27 -12.97 11.55 -4.42
CA LYS A 27 -12.11 12.25 -5.38
C LYS A 27 -11.52 11.26 -6.39
N PRO A 28 -12.31 10.78 -7.37
CA PRO A 28 -11.91 9.68 -8.26
C PRO A 28 -10.63 9.98 -9.04
N GLU A 29 -10.47 11.19 -9.58
CA GLU A 29 -9.26 11.59 -10.32
C GLU A 29 -8.00 11.57 -9.44
N ARG A 30 -8.11 12.08 -8.21
CA ARG A 30 -6.99 12.09 -7.25
C ARG A 30 -6.63 10.68 -6.80
N LEU A 31 -7.64 9.83 -6.54
CA LEU A 31 -7.42 8.44 -6.20
C LEU A 31 -6.74 7.69 -7.36
N ALA A 32 -7.23 7.88 -8.59
CA ALA A 32 -6.63 7.28 -9.79
C ALA A 32 -5.17 7.70 -9.98
N ALA A 33 -4.86 8.98 -9.78
CA ALA A 33 -3.49 9.49 -9.86
C ALA A 33 -2.56 8.84 -8.82
N ILE A 34 -3.03 8.69 -7.56
CA ILE A 34 -2.26 8.02 -6.51
C ILE A 34 -2.00 6.56 -6.88
N LEU A 35 -3.04 5.83 -7.31
CA LEU A 35 -2.93 4.43 -7.71
C LEU A 35 -1.98 4.25 -8.91
N ALA A 36 -2.08 5.12 -9.92
CA ALA A 36 -1.20 5.09 -11.09
C ALA A 36 0.27 5.31 -10.69
N ARG A 37 0.52 6.31 -9.83
CA ARG A 37 1.86 6.59 -9.31
C ARG A 37 2.40 5.42 -8.48
N THR A 38 1.58 4.81 -7.63
CA THR A 38 1.97 3.61 -6.87
C THR A 38 2.38 2.46 -7.78
N ARG A 39 1.64 2.22 -8.87
CA ARG A 39 1.99 1.19 -9.86
C ARG A 39 3.29 1.52 -10.60
N GLN A 40 3.44 2.77 -11.02
CA GLN A 40 4.63 3.22 -11.76
C GLN A 40 5.90 3.13 -10.90
N ASN A 41 5.81 3.51 -9.63
CA ASN A 41 6.96 3.58 -8.73
C ASN A 41 7.28 2.22 -8.08
N GLY A 42 6.33 1.28 -8.07
CA GLY A 42 6.47 -0.01 -7.38
C GLY A 42 6.37 0.08 -5.85
N TYR A 43 5.91 1.21 -5.32
CA TYR A 43 5.63 1.40 -3.88
C TYR A 43 4.50 2.41 -3.67
N GLY A 44 3.72 2.20 -2.61
CA GLY A 44 2.78 3.19 -2.07
C GLY A 44 3.50 4.10 -1.09
N GLU A 45 3.00 5.32 -0.90
CA GLU A 45 3.52 6.24 0.10
C GLU A 45 2.41 6.93 0.87
N ASN A 46 2.72 7.30 2.10
CA ASN A 46 1.93 8.24 2.87
C ASN A 46 2.78 9.46 3.16
N PHE A 47 2.43 10.59 2.54
CA PHE A 47 3.02 11.88 2.85
C PHE A 47 1.90 12.85 3.23
N ARG A 48 1.76 13.08 4.55
CA ARG A 48 0.82 14.06 5.12
C ARG A 48 -0.66 13.86 4.70
N GLY A 49 -1.08 12.61 4.49
CA GLY A 49 -2.49 12.28 4.21
C GLY A 49 -3.41 12.43 5.44
N TRP A 50 -2.82 12.45 6.64
CA TRP A 50 -3.51 12.47 7.92
C TRP A 50 -3.10 13.75 8.65
N ARG A 51 -4.02 14.71 8.80
CA ARG A 51 -3.73 16.00 9.47
C ARG A 51 -3.26 15.86 10.93
N GLN A 52 -3.42 14.68 11.54
CA GLN A 52 -3.00 14.38 12.92
C GLN A 52 -1.61 13.73 13.02
N GLU A 53 -1.00 13.32 11.91
CA GLU A 53 0.25 12.54 11.89
C GLU A 53 1.33 13.21 11.03
N GLU A 54 1.43 14.55 11.06
CA GLU A 54 2.41 15.33 10.27
C GLU A 54 3.88 14.97 10.52
N LYS A 55 4.15 14.20 11.58
CA LYS A 55 5.49 13.80 12.00
C LYS A 55 5.95 12.49 11.38
N ILE A 56 5.09 11.71 10.72
CA ILE A 56 5.46 10.43 10.13
C ILE A 56 5.26 10.43 8.62
N ALA A 57 6.14 9.73 7.94
CA ALA A 57 6.06 9.40 6.54
C ALA A 57 6.27 7.90 6.37
N SER A 58 5.76 7.33 5.28
CA SER A 58 5.95 5.91 5.02
C SER A 58 6.03 5.58 3.55
N ILE A 59 6.73 4.49 3.25
CA ILE A 59 6.69 3.79 1.97
C ILE A 59 6.29 2.34 2.20
N ALA A 60 5.48 1.78 1.31
CA ALA A 60 5.01 0.41 1.39
C ALA A 60 5.19 -0.31 0.06
N VAL A 61 5.66 -1.56 0.11
CA VAL A 61 5.77 -2.43 -1.06
C VAL A 61 4.72 -3.53 -0.99
N PRO A 62 4.14 -3.96 -2.12
CA PRO A 62 3.20 -5.07 -2.12
C PRO A 62 3.90 -6.38 -1.76
N VAL A 63 3.16 -7.28 -1.12
CA VAL A 63 3.50 -8.70 -0.97
C VAL A 63 2.46 -9.47 -1.77
N CYS A 64 2.92 -10.31 -2.70
CA CYS A 64 2.10 -11.00 -3.68
C CYS A 64 2.27 -12.52 -3.59
N SER A 65 1.18 -13.26 -3.78
CA SER A 65 1.20 -14.71 -3.97
C SER A 65 0.37 -15.04 -5.20
N GLN A 66 0.88 -15.90 -6.09
CA GLN A 66 0.21 -16.27 -7.35
C GLN A 66 -0.32 -15.07 -8.14
N GLN A 67 0.49 -14.01 -8.27
CA GLN A 67 0.15 -12.73 -8.93
C GLN A 67 -0.97 -11.90 -8.28
N ARG A 68 -1.50 -12.33 -7.13
CA ARG A 68 -2.46 -11.58 -6.31
C ARG A 68 -1.74 -10.87 -5.17
N VAL A 69 -2.10 -9.61 -4.91
CA VAL A 69 -1.61 -8.90 -3.73
C VAL A 69 -2.34 -9.44 -2.50
N ILE A 70 -1.58 -9.95 -1.53
CA ILE A 70 -2.10 -10.50 -0.28
C ILE A 70 -1.84 -9.58 0.92
N GLY A 71 -0.96 -8.59 0.74
CA GLY A 71 -0.64 -7.61 1.78
C GLY A 71 0.37 -6.59 1.30
N CYS A 72 0.91 -5.82 2.24
CA CYS A 72 2.03 -4.90 1.98
C CYS A 72 2.99 -4.86 3.16
N LEU A 73 4.27 -4.66 2.88
CA LEU A 73 5.31 -4.40 3.86
C LEU A 73 5.55 -2.90 3.95
N ASN A 74 5.31 -2.32 5.12
CA ASN A 74 5.38 -0.87 5.34
C ASN A 74 6.63 -0.48 6.14
N LEU A 75 7.27 0.62 5.74
CA LEU A 75 8.33 1.28 6.50
C LEU A 75 7.83 2.65 6.95
N VAL A 76 7.64 2.80 8.26
CA VAL A 76 7.24 4.07 8.88
C VAL A 76 8.46 4.74 9.50
N TYR A 77 8.61 6.04 9.27
CA TYR A 77 9.72 6.82 9.79
C TYR A 77 9.30 8.25 10.09
N ILE A 78 10.13 8.97 10.87
CA ILE A 78 9.88 10.37 11.20
C ILE A 78 10.11 11.23 9.95
N ALA A 79 9.10 11.99 9.53
CA ALA A 79 9.13 12.78 8.29
C ALA A 79 10.23 13.85 8.25
N SER A 80 10.75 14.28 9.40
CA SER A 80 11.90 15.20 9.48
C SER A 80 13.26 14.52 9.24
N ALA A 81 13.32 13.19 9.25
CA ALA A 81 14.58 12.45 9.07
C ALA A 81 15.04 12.41 7.61
N MET A 82 14.10 12.32 6.66
CA MET A 82 14.38 12.28 5.22
C MET A 82 13.11 12.49 4.39
N THR A 83 13.25 12.85 3.11
CA THR A 83 12.12 12.91 2.15
C THR A 83 11.67 11.50 1.73
N ILE A 84 10.52 11.39 1.07
CA ILE A 84 10.06 10.09 0.51
C ILE A 84 11.04 9.56 -0.52
N GLU A 85 11.58 10.43 -1.38
CA GLU A 85 12.53 10.06 -2.42
C GLU A 85 13.82 9.49 -1.80
N GLN A 86 14.30 10.12 -0.73
CA GLN A 86 15.46 9.63 0.03
C GLN A 86 15.17 8.28 0.69
N ALA A 87 13.99 8.12 1.29
CA ALA A 87 13.58 6.84 1.87
C ALA A 87 13.48 5.73 0.81
N ALA A 88 12.89 6.03 -0.34
CA ALA A 88 12.80 5.10 -1.46
C ALA A 88 14.20 4.73 -1.96
N GLN A 89 15.08 5.70 -2.21
CA GLN A 89 16.44 5.44 -2.66
C GLN A 89 17.23 4.55 -1.69
N LYS A 90 17.07 4.77 -0.38
CA LYS A 90 17.84 4.08 0.66
C LYS A 90 17.25 2.71 1.04
N HIS A 91 15.92 2.60 1.10
CA HIS A 91 15.25 1.47 1.75
C HIS A 91 14.38 0.64 0.82
N LEU A 92 13.95 1.17 -0.34
CA LEU A 92 13.10 0.41 -1.27
C LEU A 92 13.72 -0.91 -1.73
N PRO A 93 15.02 -0.97 -2.11
CA PRO A 93 15.62 -2.25 -2.52
C PRO A 93 15.62 -3.29 -1.39
N ALA A 94 15.83 -2.86 -0.14
CA ALA A 94 15.80 -3.75 1.01
C ALA A 94 14.37 -4.23 1.30
N LEU A 95 13.38 -3.34 1.26
CA LEU A 95 11.96 -3.69 1.44
C LEU A 95 11.49 -4.69 0.38
N GLN A 96 11.82 -4.47 -0.88
CA GLN A 96 11.47 -5.39 -1.97
C GLN A 96 12.16 -6.76 -1.84
N ARG A 97 13.38 -6.81 -1.30
CA ARG A 97 14.03 -8.09 -0.98
C ARG A 97 13.31 -8.84 0.13
N VAL A 98 12.92 -8.14 1.20
CA VAL A 98 12.18 -8.74 2.32
C VAL A 98 10.80 -9.20 1.85
N ALA A 99 10.08 -8.38 1.07
CA ALA A 99 8.83 -8.77 0.46
C ALA A 99 8.99 -10.07 -0.34
N ARG A 100 9.96 -10.15 -1.26
CA ARG A 100 10.23 -11.38 -2.02
C ARG A 100 10.58 -12.59 -1.16
N GLN A 101 11.26 -12.40 -0.03
CA GLN A 101 11.55 -13.49 0.91
C GLN A 101 10.29 -13.97 1.64
N ILE A 102 9.34 -13.08 1.91
CA ILE A 102 8.03 -13.44 2.44
C ILE A 102 7.25 -14.21 1.37
N GLU A 103 7.19 -13.69 0.14
CA GLU A 103 6.49 -14.30 -0.99
C GLU A 103 6.99 -15.74 -1.24
N ALA A 104 8.31 -15.94 -1.30
CA ALA A 104 8.91 -17.27 -1.51
C ALA A 104 8.55 -18.27 -0.39
N ARG A 105 8.56 -17.84 0.87
CA ARG A 105 8.18 -18.72 2.00
C ARG A 105 6.71 -19.11 1.98
N MET A 106 5.85 -18.23 1.47
CA MET A 106 4.42 -18.52 1.36
C MET A 106 4.11 -19.53 0.24
N GLU A 107 4.95 -19.59 -0.80
CA GLU A 107 4.88 -20.63 -1.83
C GLU A 107 5.33 -22.00 -1.29
N ASP A 108 6.33 -22.01 -0.39
CA ASP A 108 6.79 -23.24 0.28
C ASP A 108 5.75 -23.81 1.29
N GLU A 109 4.89 -22.95 1.84
CA GLU A 109 3.86 -23.29 2.82
C GLU A 109 2.45 -23.34 2.21
N GLU A 110 2.23 -23.88 1.00
CA GLU A 110 0.89 -24.28 0.54
C GLU A 110 0.33 -25.40 1.46
N VAL A 111 -0.12 -24.99 2.65
CA VAL A 111 -0.87 -25.76 3.62
C VAL A 111 -2.30 -25.77 3.13
N TRP A 112 -2.75 -26.97 2.74
CA TRP A 112 -4.13 -27.31 2.49
C TRP A 112 -5.04 -26.73 3.57
N TYR A 113 -5.84 -25.73 3.22
CA TYR A 113 -7.03 -25.41 4.01
C TYR A 113 -8.09 -26.48 3.69
N GLU A 114 -8.19 -27.50 4.53
CA GLU A 114 -9.44 -28.25 4.63
C GLU A 114 -10.52 -27.28 5.11
N MET A 115 -11.48 -26.96 4.23
CA MET A 115 -12.70 -26.29 4.64
C MET A 115 -13.53 -27.27 5.50
N PRO A 116 -14.02 -26.87 6.68
CA PRO A 116 -15.02 -27.64 7.41
C PRO A 116 -16.38 -27.67 6.69
#